data_AF-A0A1X0R3T9-F1
#
_entry.id   AF-A0A1X0R3T9-F1
#
_cell.length_a   1.000
_cell.length_b   1.000
_cell.length_c   1.000
_cell.angle_alpha   90.00
_cell.angle_beta   90.00
_cell.angle_gamma   90.00
#
_symmetry.space_group_name_H-M   'P 1'
#
loop_
_entity.id
_entity.type
_entity.pdbx_description
1 polymer ?
#
loop_
_entity_poly.entity_id
_entity_poly.type
_entity_poly.pdbx_seq_one_letter_code
_entity_poly.pdbx_strand_id
1 'polypeptide(L)'
;MSNLGFLKFCTTPNYSKHPFLKSVDSKVPFSGPESQQNWGNTLKDSIVPSIVVQLDIGGYRYTTLYHTLMVSRYFEKILRRILKRPEIWANADWLLVNRDGELFGYILEYLRTADASSLPSDSNILTRLKEEVHFYKIPFMDSIIDEKIHILNSPQEEAKERIYKILYAEEYDRMKRTKGFKNNDGQLVSDILLEFEEIATLSIQEPYWVCPRGIRMHTAPTKCSRTCKREFEPDYHGWHFIQVKKTVLATRDE
;
A
#
# COMPACT_ATOMS: atom_id res chain seq x y z
N MET A 1 -4.67 19.46 -31.22
CA MET A 1 -4.88 20.38 -30.07
C MET A 1 -5.96 19.77 -29.19
N SER A 2 -5.75 19.89 -27.88
CA SER A 2 -6.10 18.95 -26.82
C SER A 2 -7.60 18.67 -26.62
N ASN A 3 -7.91 17.39 -26.41
CA ASN A 3 -9.19 16.85 -25.96
C ASN A 3 -9.55 17.32 -24.53
N LEU A 4 -10.78 17.81 -24.35
CA LEU A 4 -11.45 17.93 -23.06
C LEU A 4 -12.24 16.65 -22.79
N GLY A 5 -11.69 15.78 -21.94
CA GLY A 5 -12.31 14.53 -21.53
C GLY A 5 -12.52 14.47 -20.01
N PHE A 6 -13.78 14.31 -19.63
CA PHE A 6 -14.28 13.61 -18.45
C PHE A 6 -13.66 13.90 -17.07
N LEU A 7 -14.38 14.70 -16.28
CA LEU A 7 -14.36 14.66 -14.82
C LEU A 7 -14.83 13.27 -14.34
N LYS A 8 -13.89 12.44 -13.89
CA LYS A 8 -14.20 11.24 -13.09
C LYS A 8 -14.54 11.70 -11.67
N PHE A 9 -15.76 11.40 -11.24
CA PHE A 9 -16.16 11.49 -9.84
C PHE A 9 -15.32 10.52 -9.01
N CYS A 10 -14.53 11.04 -8.08
CA CYS A 10 -13.92 10.23 -7.03
C CYS A 10 -15.02 9.83 -6.03
N THR A 11 -15.16 8.53 -5.86
CA THR A 11 -16.11 7.84 -4.99
C THR A 11 -16.02 8.32 -3.55
N THR A 12 -17.18 8.63 -2.95
CA THR A 12 -17.35 8.86 -1.50
C THR A 12 -16.80 7.67 -0.69
N PRO A 13 -16.14 7.89 0.46
CA PRO A 13 -15.74 6.79 1.33
C PRO A 13 -16.96 6.01 1.82
N ASN A 14 -16.90 4.68 1.78
CA ASN A 14 -17.99 3.80 2.17
C ASN A 14 -18.00 3.60 3.69
N TYR A 15 -18.78 4.41 4.42
CA TYR A 15 -18.89 4.38 5.88
C TYR A 15 -19.79 3.26 6.44
N SER A 16 -20.19 2.27 5.64
CA SER A 16 -21.16 1.22 6.02
C SER A 16 -20.67 0.19 7.05
N LYS A 17 -19.39 0.24 7.48
CA LYS A 17 -18.79 -0.79 8.35
C LYS A 17 -18.42 -0.34 9.76
N HIS A 18 -18.70 0.90 10.17
CA HIS A 18 -18.31 1.36 11.51
C HIS A 18 -19.32 0.94 12.60
N PRO A 19 -18.91 0.19 13.64
CA PRO A 19 -19.82 -0.32 14.69
C PRO A 19 -20.41 0.76 15.61
N PHE A 20 -20.01 2.03 15.45
CA PHE A 20 -20.30 3.10 16.40
C PHE A 20 -21.59 3.89 16.10
N LEU A 21 -22.16 3.76 14.89
CA LEU A 21 -23.37 4.49 14.45
C LEU A 21 -24.69 3.88 14.95
N LYS A 22 -24.65 2.88 15.84
CA LYS A 22 -25.86 2.22 16.38
C LYS A 22 -26.39 2.84 17.67
N SER A 23 -25.76 3.86 18.24
CA SER A 23 -26.29 4.47 19.45
C SER A 23 -26.00 5.95 19.53
N VAL A 24 -27.01 6.67 20.01
CA VAL A 24 -27.02 8.09 20.40
C VAL A 24 -27.62 9.02 19.37
N ASP A 25 -28.95 8.99 19.42
CA ASP A 25 -29.83 10.08 19.04
C ASP A 25 -29.78 11.22 20.07
N SER A 26 -29.84 12.44 19.54
CA SER A 26 -30.53 13.61 20.06
C SER A 26 -29.81 14.67 20.94
N LYS A 27 -29.94 15.90 20.39
CA LYS A 27 -30.01 17.26 20.96
C LYS A 27 -28.72 18.06 21.15
N VAL A 28 -28.57 19.08 20.29
CA VAL A 28 -28.11 20.44 20.67
C VAL A 28 -28.89 21.53 19.93
N PRO A 29 -29.18 22.69 20.58
CA PRO A 29 -29.93 23.84 20.07
C PRO A 29 -29.00 24.98 19.61
N PHE A 30 -29.37 25.90 18.71
CA PHE A 30 -29.97 27.24 18.92
C PHE A 30 -29.85 27.93 17.53
N SER A 31 -30.74 28.77 17.00
CA SER A 31 -31.27 30.04 17.55
C SER A 31 -32.28 30.68 16.57
N GLY A 32 -33.26 31.44 17.08
CA GLY A 32 -34.16 32.35 16.32
C GLY A 32 -35.65 32.22 16.68
N PRO A 33 -36.39 33.31 16.98
CA PRO A 33 -37.69 33.26 17.65
C PRO A 33 -38.86 33.03 16.68
N GLU A 34 -39.93 32.44 17.22
CA GLU A 34 -41.25 32.25 16.60
C GLU A 34 -41.33 31.28 15.40
N SER A 35 -41.62 30.02 15.70
CA SER A 35 -42.88 29.40 15.29
C SER A 35 -42.95 27.98 15.82
N GLN A 36 -43.85 27.75 16.78
CA GLN A 36 -44.25 26.42 17.20
C GLN A 36 -44.93 25.69 16.04
N GLN A 37 -44.79 24.35 16.07
CA GLN A 37 -45.58 23.35 15.33
C GLN A 37 -45.16 23.09 13.88
N ASN A 38 -44.41 21.99 13.69
CA ASN A 38 -44.95 20.74 13.12
C ASN A 38 -43.82 19.96 12.42
N TRP A 39 -43.01 19.19 13.16
CA TRP A 39 -41.89 18.41 12.59
C TRP A 39 -42.18 16.92 12.47
N GLY A 40 -43.46 16.54 12.40
CA GLY A 40 -43.87 15.13 12.39
C GLY A 40 -43.57 14.35 11.11
N ASN A 41 -43.23 14.97 9.98
CA ASN A 41 -43.28 14.28 8.68
C ASN A 41 -42.16 14.56 7.66
N THR A 42 -41.04 15.19 8.02
CA THR A 42 -39.97 15.53 7.06
C THR A 42 -38.59 14.98 7.44
N LEU A 43 -38.56 13.78 8.05
CA LEU A 43 -37.35 12.98 8.29
C LEU A 43 -37.22 11.84 7.26
N LYS A 44 -37.70 12.10 6.04
CA LYS A 44 -37.39 11.30 4.87
C LYS A 44 -36.51 12.18 3.99
N ASP A 45 -35.28 11.74 3.78
CA ASP A 45 -34.32 12.25 2.81
C ASP A 45 -33.70 13.63 3.12
N SER A 46 -32.56 13.67 3.84
CA SER A 46 -31.52 14.69 3.58
C SER A 46 -30.19 14.46 4.30
N ILE A 47 -29.12 14.65 3.53
CA ILE A 47 -27.70 14.71 3.87
C ILE A 47 -27.46 15.59 5.10
N VAL A 48 -26.79 15.06 6.14
CA VAL A 48 -26.41 15.85 7.32
C VAL A 48 -25.41 16.93 6.88
N PRO A 49 -25.67 18.23 7.11
CA PRO A 49 -24.70 19.28 6.83
C PRO A 49 -23.43 19.03 7.65
N SER A 50 -22.27 19.10 7.00
CA SER A 50 -20.99 18.95 7.68
C SER A 50 -20.71 20.17 8.54
N ILE A 51 -21.05 20.11 9.84
CA ILE A 51 -20.79 21.18 10.80
C ILE A 51 -19.28 21.48 10.80
N VAL A 52 -18.93 22.73 10.53
CA VAL A 52 -17.55 23.21 10.57
C VAL A 52 -17.15 23.51 12.01
N VAL A 53 -15.95 23.08 12.39
CA VAL A 53 -15.35 23.30 13.72
C VAL A 53 -14.05 24.08 13.55
N GLN A 54 -13.91 25.14 14.35
CA GLN A 54 -12.71 25.98 14.43
C GLN A 54 -11.88 25.58 15.65
N LEU A 55 -10.57 25.34 15.44
CA LEU A 55 -9.63 24.84 16.44
C LEU A 55 -8.41 25.75 16.53
N ASP A 56 -8.00 26.07 17.74
CA ASP A 56 -6.74 26.76 18.00
C ASP A 56 -5.84 25.80 18.81
N ILE A 57 -4.81 25.28 18.14
CA ILE A 57 -3.90 24.28 18.68
C ILE A 57 -2.55 24.95 18.92
N GLY A 58 -2.29 25.37 20.16
CA GLY A 58 -1.04 26.05 20.53
C GLY A 58 -0.75 27.33 19.73
N GLY A 59 -1.78 28.05 19.28
CA GLY A 59 -1.67 29.24 18.43
C GLY A 59 -1.86 28.97 16.94
N TYR A 60 -1.92 27.70 16.51
CA TYR A 60 -2.19 27.33 15.11
C TYR A 60 -3.69 27.14 14.89
N ARG A 61 -4.22 27.90 13.93
CA ARG A 61 -5.65 27.89 13.61
C ARG A 61 -5.97 26.86 12.54
N TYR A 62 -6.84 25.93 12.88
CA TYR A 62 -7.37 24.92 11.97
C TYR A 62 -8.88 25.06 11.80
N THR A 63 -9.36 24.68 10.63
CA THR A 63 -10.79 24.53 10.34
C THR A 63 -11.01 23.17 9.73
N THR A 64 -11.98 22.43 10.27
CA THR A 64 -12.29 21.08 9.82
C THR A 64 -13.76 20.75 10.06
N LEU A 65 -14.17 19.54 9.72
CA LEU A 65 -15.54 19.07 9.90
C LEU A 65 -15.67 18.31 11.20
N TYR A 66 -16.83 18.43 11.86
CA TYR A 66 -17.16 17.73 13.09
C TYR A 66 -16.88 16.23 12.97
N HIS A 67 -17.29 15.60 11.86
CA HIS A 67 -17.12 14.17 11.65
C HIS A 67 -15.64 13.74 11.55
N THR A 68 -14.76 14.60 11.03
CA THR A 68 -13.31 14.34 10.97
C THR A 68 -12.74 14.19 12.38
N LEU A 69 -13.15 15.06 13.30
CA LEU A 69 -12.68 15.05 14.68
C LEU A 69 -13.22 13.85 15.48
N MET A 70 -14.40 13.33 15.12
CA MET A 70 -15.02 12.19 15.81
C MET A 70 -14.23 10.88 15.69
N VAL A 71 -13.27 10.80 14.77
CA VAL A 71 -12.33 9.66 14.67
C VAL A 71 -11.39 9.61 15.88
N SER A 72 -11.06 10.77 16.48
CA SER A 72 -10.26 10.88 17.70
C SER A 72 -11.13 10.75 18.95
N ARG A 73 -10.76 9.83 19.86
CA ARG A 73 -11.46 9.68 21.15
C ARG A 73 -11.35 10.91 22.05
N TYR A 74 -10.25 11.66 21.93
CA TYR A 74 -10.08 12.92 22.66
C TYR A 74 -11.12 13.95 22.24
N PHE A 75 -11.23 14.22 20.93
CA PHE A 75 -12.19 15.20 20.42
C PHE A 75 -13.62 14.71 20.57
N GLU A 76 -13.90 13.42 20.34
CA GLU A 76 -15.22 12.85 20.61
C GLU A 76 -15.68 13.18 22.05
N LYS A 77 -14.83 12.97 23.05
CA LYS A 77 -15.16 13.21 24.45
C LYS A 77 -15.42 14.70 24.72
N ILE A 78 -14.59 15.57 24.15
CA ILE A 78 -14.71 17.02 24.33
C ILE A 78 -15.95 17.56 23.64
N LEU A 79 -16.14 17.25 22.36
CA LEU A 79 -17.28 17.69 21.58
C LEU A 79 -18.59 17.21 22.19
N ARG A 80 -18.68 15.96 22.65
CA ARG A 80 -19.88 15.47 23.36
C ARG A 80 -20.13 16.22 24.67
N ARG A 81 -19.09 16.70 25.36
CA ARG A 81 -19.25 17.50 26.58
C ARG A 81 -19.74 18.92 26.26
N ILE A 82 -19.21 19.53 25.21
CA ILE A 82 -19.65 20.84 24.70
C ILE A 82 -21.12 20.75 24.31
N LEU A 83 -21.49 19.74 23.54
CA LEU A 83 -22.88 19.53 23.10
C LEU A 83 -23.84 19.36 24.29
N LYS A 84 -23.41 18.69 25.37
CA LYS A 84 -24.23 18.50 26.58
C LYS A 84 -24.35 19.76 27.44
N ARG A 85 -23.40 20.70 27.36
CA ARG A 85 -23.32 21.90 28.19
C ARG A 85 -22.78 23.08 27.37
N PRO A 86 -23.53 23.57 26.39
CA PRO A 86 -23.08 24.61 25.48
C PRO A 86 -22.73 25.92 26.21
N GLU A 87 -23.40 26.21 27.32
CA GLU A 87 -23.16 27.38 28.17
C GLU A 87 -21.72 27.52 28.69
N ILE A 88 -20.96 26.43 28.79
CA ILE A 88 -19.55 26.47 29.24
C ILE A 88 -18.63 27.00 28.13
N TRP A 89 -19.05 26.90 26.86
CA TRP A 89 -18.26 27.29 25.68
C TRP A 89 -18.93 28.34 24.81
N ALA A 90 -20.09 28.87 25.22
CA ALA A 90 -20.91 29.78 24.42
C ALA A 90 -20.21 31.09 24.00
N ASN A 91 -19.09 31.44 24.65
CA ASN A 91 -18.32 32.66 24.37
C ASN A 91 -16.98 32.39 23.66
N ALA A 92 -16.73 31.15 23.21
CA ALA A 92 -15.48 30.78 22.55
C ALA A 92 -15.71 30.50 21.06
N ASP A 93 -15.16 31.35 20.19
CA ASP A 93 -15.18 31.16 18.74
C ASP A 93 -14.32 29.96 18.30
N TRP A 94 -13.28 29.62 19.09
CA TRP A 94 -12.31 28.59 18.78
C TRP A 94 -12.19 27.57 19.92
N LEU A 95 -12.13 26.28 19.58
CA LEU A 95 -11.78 25.24 20.54
C LEU A 95 -10.26 25.27 20.77
N LEU A 96 -9.86 25.75 21.95
CA LEU A 96 -8.46 25.87 22.36
C LEU A 96 -7.92 24.52 22.87
N VAL A 97 -6.77 24.12 22.33
CA VAL A 97 -6.02 22.93 22.75
C VAL A 97 -4.56 23.33 22.93
N ASN A 98 -4.03 23.18 24.14
CA ASN A 98 -2.66 23.54 24.46
C ASN A 98 -1.68 22.42 24.06
N ARG A 99 -1.46 22.25 22.76
CA ARG A 99 -0.57 21.24 22.14
C ARG A 99 0.20 21.82 20.97
N ASP A 100 1.13 21.04 20.43
CA ASP A 100 1.93 21.43 19.27
C ASP A 100 1.05 21.50 18.01
N GLY A 101 0.78 22.71 17.54
CA GLY A 101 -0.06 22.93 16.39
C GLY A 101 0.56 22.47 15.08
N GLU A 102 1.88 22.55 14.92
CA GLU A 102 2.54 22.10 13.69
C GLU A 102 2.37 20.59 13.52
N LEU A 103 2.64 19.82 14.57
CA LEU A 103 2.45 18.37 14.57
C LEU A 103 0.98 17.97 14.43
N PHE A 104 0.06 18.80 14.93
CA PHE A 104 -1.37 18.58 14.73
C PHE A 104 -1.79 18.59 13.26
N GLY A 105 -1.04 19.25 12.36
CA GLY A 105 -1.28 19.16 10.93
C GLY A 105 -1.28 17.72 10.40
N TYR A 106 -0.31 16.92 10.81
CA TYR A 106 -0.21 15.49 10.46
C TYR A 106 -1.35 14.68 11.06
N ILE A 107 -1.72 14.97 12.32
CA ILE A 107 -2.87 14.35 12.98
C ILE A 107 -4.14 14.62 12.17
N LEU A 108 -4.40 15.89 11.85
CA LEU A 108 -5.61 16.29 11.16
C LEU A 108 -5.71 15.69 9.76
N GLU A 109 -4.59 15.59 9.05
CA GLU A 109 -4.57 14.95 7.73
C GLU A 109 -4.89 13.46 7.83
N TYR A 110 -4.29 12.76 8.80
CA TYR A 110 -4.63 11.36 9.06
C TYR A 110 -6.12 11.18 9.43
N LEU A 111 -6.71 12.10 10.22
CA LEU A 111 -8.15 12.04 10.54
C LEU A 111 -9.04 12.21 9.31
N ARG A 112 -8.58 12.90 8.26
CA ARG A 112 -9.34 13.10 7.01
C ARG A 112 -9.27 11.89 6.09
N THR A 113 -8.08 11.32 5.91
CA THR A 113 -7.80 10.33 4.86
C THR A 113 -7.71 8.91 5.37
N ALA A 114 -7.42 8.73 6.67
CA ALA A 114 -6.94 7.47 7.25
C ALA A 114 -5.68 6.92 6.52
N ASP A 115 -4.93 7.80 5.86
CA ASP A 115 -3.70 7.50 5.15
C ASP A 115 -2.51 8.14 5.89
N ALA A 116 -1.42 7.38 5.98
CA ALA A 116 -0.18 7.77 6.64
C ALA A 116 0.89 8.26 5.64
N SER A 117 0.55 8.41 4.37
CA SER A 117 1.44 8.93 3.34
C SER A 117 2.01 10.32 3.65
N SER A 118 1.28 11.15 4.41
CA SER A 118 1.71 12.49 4.83
C SER A 118 2.68 12.50 6.02
N LEU A 119 2.97 11.34 6.64
CA LEU A 119 3.88 11.27 7.79
C LEU A 119 5.30 11.74 7.41
N PRO A 120 5.98 12.47 8.31
CA PRO A 120 7.35 12.93 8.07
C PRO A 120 8.33 11.74 7.97
N SER A 121 9.48 11.97 7.31
CA SER A 121 10.57 10.98 7.22
C SER A 121 11.65 11.17 8.29
N ASP A 122 11.55 12.22 9.10
CA ASP A 122 12.47 12.51 10.19
C ASP A 122 12.04 11.76 11.46
N SER A 123 12.94 10.92 11.99
CA SER A 123 12.73 10.08 13.18
C SER A 123 12.47 10.91 14.46
N ASN A 124 13.08 12.08 14.60
CA ASN A 124 12.84 12.98 15.74
C ASN A 124 11.43 13.60 15.67
N ILE A 125 11.00 14.00 14.47
CA ILE A 125 9.64 14.52 14.26
C ILE A 125 8.61 13.42 14.50
N LEU A 126 8.87 12.20 14.02
CA LEU A 126 7.99 11.04 14.27
C LEU A 126 7.86 10.71 15.76
N THR A 127 8.96 10.77 16.52
CA THR A 127 8.94 10.53 17.96
C THR A 127 8.07 11.56 18.68
N ARG A 128 8.20 12.85 18.34
CA ARG A 128 7.33 13.91 18.90
C ARG A 128 5.88 13.75 18.47
N LEU A 129 5.64 13.41 17.20
CA LEU A 129 4.29 13.17 16.67
C LEU A 129 3.60 12.01 17.38
N LYS A 130 4.35 10.99 17.81
CA LYS A 130 3.85 9.88 18.63
C LYS A 130 3.22 10.37 19.94
N GLU A 131 3.84 11.36 20.60
CA GLU A 131 3.29 11.96 21.81
C GLU A 131 1.94 12.64 21.55
N GLU A 132 1.81 13.33 20.40
CA GLU A 132 0.54 13.93 19.98
C GLU A 132 -0.51 12.86 19.66
N VAL A 133 -0.15 11.80 18.94
CA VAL A 133 -1.06 10.67 18.66
C VAL A 133 -1.61 10.05 19.96
N HIS A 134 -0.75 9.87 20.96
CA HIS A 134 -1.14 9.38 22.27
C HIS A 134 -2.04 10.38 23.01
N PHE A 135 -1.79 11.69 22.89
CA PHE A 135 -2.64 12.74 23.46
C PHE A 135 -4.05 12.74 22.82
N TYR A 136 -4.12 12.76 21.49
CA TYR A 136 -5.37 12.75 20.73
C TYR A 136 -6.06 11.39 20.69
N LYS A 137 -5.46 10.35 21.28
CA LYS A 137 -6.02 9.00 21.42
C LYS A 137 -6.40 8.36 20.08
N ILE A 138 -5.42 8.27 19.17
CA ILE A 138 -5.57 7.70 17.82
C ILE A 138 -4.71 6.42 17.70
N PRO A 139 -5.16 5.27 18.25
CA PRO A 139 -4.30 4.10 18.42
C PRO A 139 -3.78 3.50 17.10
N PHE A 140 -4.53 3.60 16.00
CA PHE A 140 -4.07 3.08 14.71
C PHE A 140 -2.86 3.84 14.16
N MET A 141 -2.80 5.15 14.36
CA MET A 141 -1.68 5.97 13.91
C MET A 141 -0.42 5.70 14.73
N ASP A 142 -0.57 5.30 15.99
CA ASP A 142 0.54 4.98 16.91
C ASP A 142 1.35 3.80 16.37
N SER A 143 0.66 2.72 15.98
CA SER A 143 1.29 1.54 15.38
C SER A 143 2.00 1.84 14.06
N ILE A 144 1.42 2.73 13.23
CA ILE A 144 2.02 3.12 11.96
C ILE A 144 3.31 3.94 12.18
N ILE A 145 3.30 4.84 13.17
CA ILE A 145 4.50 5.61 13.53
C ILE A 145 5.59 4.69 14.05
N ASP A 146 5.26 3.70 14.88
CA ASP A 146 6.23 2.72 15.38
C ASP A 146 6.86 1.90 14.26
N GLU A 147 6.06 1.43 13.31
CA GLU A 147 6.57 0.73 12.12
C GLU A 147 7.49 1.65 11.30
N LYS A 148 7.09 2.91 11.09
CA LYS A 148 7.90 3.86 10.31
C LYS A 148 9.23 4.21 11.00
N ILE A 149 9.22 4.41 12.32
CA ILE A 149 10.43 4.63 13.12
C ILE A 149 11.34 3.40 13.04
N HIS A 150 10.77 2.20 13.17
CA HIS A 150 11.51 0.96 13.03
C HIS A 150 12.17 0.84 11.64
N ILE A 151 11.44 1.13 10.56
CA ILE A 151 11.99 1.10 9.18
C ILE A 151 13.13 2.12 9.03
N LEU A 152 13.00 3.32 9.59
CA LEU A 152 14.03 4.37 9.50
C LEU A 152 15.27 4.08 10.35
N ASN A 153 15.10 3.43 11.50
CA ASN A 153 16.18 3.08 12.42
C ASN A 153 16.76 1.69 12.17
N SER A 154 16.10 0.86 11.36
CA SER A 154 16.66 -0.40 10.90
C SER A 154 17.95 -0.05 10.16
N PRO A 155 19.07 -0.74 10.47
CA PRO A 155 20.21 -0.68 9.59
C PRO A 155 19.68 -0.92 8.18
N GLN A 156 19.92 0.00 7.26
CA GLN A 156 19.98 -0.42 5.88
C GLN A 156 21.18 -1.38 5.88
N GLU A 157 20.93 -2.65 6.17
CA GLU A 157 21.73 -3.70 5.57
C GLU A 157 21.64 -3.35 4.09
N GLU A 158 22.71 -2.74 3.58
CA GLU A 158 23.04 -2.83 2.17
C GLU A 158 23.00 -4.32 1.90
N ALA A 159 21.82 -4.84 1.52
CA ALA A 159 21.70 -6.18 1.04
C ALA A 159 22.63 -6.19 -0.16
N LYS A 160 23.87 -6.67 0.02
CA LYS A 160 24.84 -6.82 -1.05
C LYS A 160 24.06 -7.54 -2.14
N GLU A 161 23.77 -6.86 -3.24
CA GLU A 161 22.86 -7.36 -4.25
C GLU A 161 23.52 -8.61 -4.83
N ARG A 162 23.10 -9.79 -4.36
CA ARG A 162 23.71 -11.04 -4.79
C ARG A 162 23.36 -11.23 -6.26
N ILE A 163 24.36 -11.43 -7.09
CA ILE A 163 24.12 -11.69 -8.50
C ILE A 163 23.70 -13.14 -8.62
N TYR A 164 22.58 -13.39 -9.31
CA TYR A 164 22.04 -14.74 -9.53
C TYR A 164 22.32 -15.23 -10.94
N LYS A 165 22.73 -16.50 -11.07
CA LYS A 165 22.85 -17.23 -12.34
C LYS A 165 21.99 -18.49 -12.29
N ILE A 166 21.24 -18.76 -13.36
CA ILE A 166 20.40 -19.96 -13.48
C ILE A 166 20.91 -20.80 -14.63
N LEU A 167 21.26 -22.06 -14.35
CA LEU A 167 21.80 -23.01 -15.32
C LEU A 167 20.94 -24.27 -15.37
N TYR A 168 20.96 -25.01 -16.48
CA TYR A 168 20.41 -26.36 -16.47
C TYR A 168 21.25 -27.26 -15.56
N ALA A 169 20.60 -28.15 -14.79
CA ALA A 169 21.31 -29.02 -13.85
C ALA A 169 22.39 -29.87 -14.55
N GLU A 170 22.12 -30.33 -15.78
CA GLU A 170 23.10 -31.08 -16.58
C GLU A 170 24.31 -30.24 -16.99
N GLU A 171 24.09 -28.95 -17.32
CA GLU A 171 25.17 -28.02 -17.63
C GLU A 171 26.03 -27.80 -16.39
N TYR A 172 25.39 -27.57 -15.24
CA TYR A 172 26.07 -27.35 -13.98
C TYR A 172 26.82 -28.61 -13.47
N ASP A 173 26.25 -29.79 -13.64
CA ASP A 173 26.94 -31.05 -13.30
C ASP A 173 28.15 -31.32 -14.22
N ARG A 174 28.01 -31.02 -15.50
CA ARG A 174 29.13 -31.08 -16.46
C ARG A 174 30.21 -30.06 -16.10
N MET A 175 29.80 -28.88 -15.66
CA MET A 175 30.69 -27.84 -15.14
C MET A 175 31.53 -28.32 -13.95
N LYS A 176 30.93 -29.03 -12.98
CA LYS A 176 31.65 -29.61 -11.84
C LYS A 176 32.67 -30.69 -12.24
N ARG A 177 32.39 -31.46 -13.29
CA ARG A 177 33.18 -32.65 -13.68
C ARG A 177 34.30 -32.37 -14.68
N THR A 178 34.21 -31.32 -15.49
CA THR A 178 35.14 -31.07 -16.60
C THR A 178 35.97 -29.81 -16.38
N LYS A 179 37.27 -30.00 -16.09
CA LYS A 179 38.24 -28.89 -16.05
C LYS A 179 38.36 -28.22 -17.43
N GLY A 180 38.29 -26.89 -17.46
CA GLY A 180 38.45 -26.10 -18.69
C GLY A 180 37.19 -25.98 -19.56
N PHE A 181 36.01 -26.40 -19.08
CA PHE A 181 34.74 -26.18 -19.78
C PHE A 181 34.44 -24.68 -19.87
N LYS A 182 33.93 -24.24 -21.02
CA LYS A 182 33.45 -22.86 -21.24
C LYS A 182 31.94 -22.90 -21.45
N ASN A 183 31.21 -21.96 -20.86
CA ASN A 183 29.78 -21.81 -21.16
C ASN A 183 29.58 -21.21 -22.57
N ASN A 184 28.32 -21.06 -22.99
CA ASN A 184 27.97 -20.49 -24.30
C ASN A 184 28.48 -19.05 -24.49
N ASP A 185 28.80 -18.35 -23.40
CA ASP A 185 29.37 -17.00 -23.38
C ASP A 185 30.91 -17.00 -23.35
N GLY A 186 31.55 -18.19 -23.44
CA GLY A 186 33.01 -18.34 -23.45
C GLY A 186 33.69 -18.22 -22.07
N GLN A 187 32.92 -18.11 -20.98
CA GLN A 187 33.42 -17.96 -19.62
C GLN A 187 33.90 -19.30 -19.04
N LEU A 188 35.06 -19.29 -18.38
CA LEU A 188 35.65 -20.48 -17.78
C LEU A 188 34.90 -20.86 -16.51
N VAL A 189 34.61 -22.15 -16.40
CA VAL A 189 33.70 -22.67 -15.38
C VAL A 189 34.31 -22.72 -13.99
N SER A 190 35.64 -22.84 -13.90
CA SER A 190 36.36 -22.72 -12.62
C SER A 190 36.08 -21.39 -11.94
N ASP A 191 35.96 -20.32 -12.72
CA ASP A 191 35.86 -18.95 -12.21
C ASP A 191 34.45 -18.72 -11.66
N ILE A 192 33.43 -19.27 -12.32
CA ILE A 192 32.04 -19.24 -11.86
C ILE A 192 31.87 -20.00 -10.53
N LEU A 193 32.51 -21.16 -10.37
CA LEU A 193 32.39 -21.96 -9.14
C LEU A 193 33.14 -21.38 -7.93
N LEU A 194 34.10 -20.46 -8.17
CA LEU A 194 34.78 -19.71 -7.13
C LEU A 194 33.92 -18.56 -6.62
N GLU A 195 33.28 -17.81 -7.52
CA GLU A 195 32.51 -16.61 -7.20
C GLU A 195 31.09 -16.92 -6.70
N PHE A 196 30.50 -18.05 -7.11
CA PHE A 196 29.12 -18.39 -6.82
C PHE A 196 29.00 -19.63 -5.94
N GLU A 197 27.94 -19.67 -5.12
CA GLU A 197 27.47 -20.85 -4.39
C GLU A 197 26.11 -21.33 -4.90
N GLU A 198 25.87 -22.62 -4.70
CA GLU A 198 24.61 -23.26 -5.05
C GLU A 198 23.56 -22.99 -3.98
N ILE A 199 22.47 -22.34 -4.38
CA ILE A 199 21.39 -21.98 -3.45
C ILE A 199 20.25 -22.99 -3.51
N ALA A 200 19.85 -23.39 -4.70
CA ALA A 200 18.71 -24.29 -4.89
C ALA A 200 18.75 -25.01 -6.24
N THR A 201 18.08 -26.15 -6.31
CA THR A 201 17.71 -26.80 -7.58
C THR A 201 16.19 -26.77 -7.73
N LEU A 202 15.72 -26.15 -8.81
CA LEU A 202 14.31 -26.00 -9.15
C LEU A 202 13.90 -27.03 -10.19
N SER A 203 12.67 -27.53 -10.08
CA SER A 203 12.04 -28.39 -11.08
C SER A 203 10.91 -27.60 -11.73
N ILE A 204 11.07 -27.20 -12.98
CA ILE A 204 10.14 -26.31 -13.69
C ILE A 204 9.68 -26.92 -15.02
N GLN A 205 8.53 -26.46 -15.51
CA GLN A 205 8.05 -26.79 -16.85
C GLN A 205 8.48 -25.70 -17.83
N GLU A 206 9.24 -26.07 -18.85
CA GLU A 206 9.61 -25.16 -19.92
C GLU A 206 8.87 -25.47 -21.21
N PRO A 207 8.36 -24.44 -21.90
CA PRO A 207 7.75 -24.63 -23.20
C PRO A 207 8.84 -24.90 -24.25
N TYR A 208 8.60 -25.90 -25.10
CA TYR A 208 9.41 -26.16 -26.28
C TYR A 208 8.50 -26.45 -27.48
N TRP A 209 8.98 -26.11 -28.67
CA TRP A 209 8.21 -26.28 -29.90
C TRP A 209 8.52 -27.62 -30.58
N VAL A 210 7.51 -28.43 -30.85
CA VAL A 210 7.63 -29.71 -31.57
C VAL A 210 7.15 -29.56 -33.01
N CYS A 211 7.94 -30.05 -33.95
CA CYS A 211 7.62 -30.10 -35.37
C CYS A 211 7.59 -31.56 -35.86
N PRO A 212 6.53 -32.01 -36.57
CA PRO A 212 6.24 -33.43 -36.82
C PRO A 212 7.23 -34.14 -37.75
N ARG A 213 8.21 -33.43 -38.33
CA ARG A 213 9.21 -34.08 -39.19
C ARG A 213 10.47 -34.59 -38.47
N GLY A 214 10.64 -34.37 -37.16
CA GLY A 214 11.94 -34.62 -36.51
C GLY A 214 13.08 -33.79 -37.12
N ILE A 215 12.74 -32.81 -37.95
CA ILE A 215 13.65 -31.97 -38.71
C ILE A 215 13.90 -30.70 -37.89
N ARG A 216 15.17 -30.50 -37.53
CA ARG A 216 15.73 -29.37 -36.75
C ARG A 216 15.66 -28.00 -37.48
N MET A 217 14.60 -27.69 -38.21
CA MET A 217 14.60 -26.46 -39.03
C MET A 217 14.15 -25.21 -38.29
N HIS A 218 13.48 -25.30 -37.12
CA HIS A 218 13.17 -24.10 -36.32
C HIS A 218 12.62 -24.34 -34.91
N THR A 219 12.93 -23.41 -34.01
CA THR A 219 12.55 -23.37 -32.58
C THR A 219 11.35 -22.47 -32.27
N ALA A 220 10.64 -21.95 -33.28
CA ALA A 220 9.54 -20.99 -33.07
C ALA A 220 8.39 -21.17 -34.08
N PRO A 221 7.12 -20.86 -33.70
CA PRO A 221 5.94 -21.00 -34.55
C PRO A 221 6.00 -20.18 -35.84
N THR A 222 6.68 -19.03 -35.80
CA THR A 222 6.82 -18.10 -36.93
C THR A 222 7.67 -18.65 -38.07
N LYS A 223 8.41 -19.72 -37.83
CA LYS A 223 9.30 -20.34 -38.81
C LYS A 223 8.69 -21.60 -39.44
N CYS A 224 7.46 -21.99 -39.06
CA CYS A 224 6.76 -23.13 -39.65
C CYS A 224 6.40 -22.86 -41.12
N SER A 225 6.85 -23.73 -42.03
CA SER A 225 6.54 -23.65 -43.46
C SER A 225 5.06 -23.98 -43.75
N ARG A 226 4.57 -23.60 -44.94
CA ARG A 226 3.20 -23.91 -45.40
C ARG A 226 2.87 -25.41 -45.35
N THR A 227 3.88 -26.26 -45.49
CA THR A 227 3.74 -27.72 -45.41
C THR A 227 3.43 -28.20 -43.98
N CYS A 228 4.00 -27.57 -42.95
CA CYS A 228 3.71 -27.88 -41.54
C CYS A 228 2.25 -27.55 -41.17
N LYS A 229 1.63 -26.60 -41.88
CA LYS A 229 0.22 -26.22 -41.68
C LYS A 229 -0.77 -27.20 -42.32
N ARG A 230 -0.34 -28.04 -43.27
CA ARG A 230 -1.21 -29.02 -43.96
C ARG A 230 -1.24 -30.39 -43.27
N GLU A 231 -0.13 -30.79 -42.65
CA GLU A 231 0.04 -32.05 -41.90
C GLU A 231 -0.19 -31.84 -40.39
N PHE A 232 -1.15 -30.97 -40.03
CA PHE A 232 -1.36 -30.56 -38.64
C PHE A 232 -1.99 -31.71 -37.84
N GLU A 233 -1.17 -32.51 -37.17
CA GLU A 233 -1.60 -33.37 -36.06
C GLU A 233 -1.44 -32.59 -34.74
N PRO A 234 -2.54 -32.21 -34.06
CA PRO A 234 -2.51 -31.37 -32.85
C PRO A 234 -1.66 -31.95 -31.73
N ASP A 235 -1.57 -33.28 -31.66
CA ASP A 235 -0.87 -34.00 -30.59
C ASP A 235 0.65 -34.02 -30.77
N TYR A 236 1.17 -33.68 -31.97
CA TYR A 236 2.59 -33.77 -32.32
C TYR A 236 3.18 -32.49 -32.94
N HIS A 237 2.37 -31.42 -33.08
CA HIS A 237 2.81 -30.15 -33.67
C HIS A 237 2.27 -28.96 -32.86
N GLY A 238 3.13 -28.38 -32.01
CA GLY A 238 2.72 -27.29 -31.14
C GLY A 238 3.71 -27.00 -30.02
N TRP A 239 3.25 -26.20 -29.05
CA TRP A 239 3.95 -25.99 -27.79
C TRP A 239 3.71 -27.17 -26.88
N HIS A 240 4.80 -27.81 -26.47
CA HIS A 240 4.81 -28.84 -25.43
C HIS A 240 5.58 -28.31 -24.24
N PHE A 241 5.40 -28.97 -23.09
CA PHE A 241 6.14 -28.65 -21.88
C PHE A 241 7.04 -29.82 -21.53
N ILE A 242 8.28 -29.52 -21.19
CA ILE A 242 9.22 -30.49 -20.67
C ILE A 242 9.58 -30.12 -19.24
N GLN A 243 9.60 -31.14 -18.37
CA GLN A 243 10.08 -30.97 -17.01
C GLN A 243 11.61 -30.86 -17.06
N VAL A 244 12.15 -29.73 -16.64
CA VAL A 244 13.59 -29.49 -16.58
C VAL A 244 14.01 -29.17 -15.15
N LYS A 245 15.24 -29.54 -14.81
CA LYS A 245 15.88 -29.14 -13.55
C LYS A 245 16.86 -28.01 -13.81
N LYS A 246 16.77 -26.95 -13.02
CA LYS A 246 17.66 -25.80 -13.07
C LYS A 246 18.33 -25.57 -11.72
N THR A 247 19.63 -25.29 -11.74
CA THR A 247 20.39 -24.93 -10.55
C THR A 247 20.54 -23.42 -10.48
N VAL A 248 20.18 -22.85 -9.32
CA VAL A 248 20.30 -21.43 -9.01
C VAL A 248 21.59 -21.22 -8.22
N LEU A 249 22.44 -20.35 -8.76
CA LEU A 249 23.70 -19.94 -8.15
C LEU A 249 23.59 -18.47 -7.71
N ALA A 250 24.18 -18.12 -6.57
CA ALA A 250 24.29 -16.73 -6.12
C ALA A 250 25.76 -16.42 -5.78
N THR A 251 26.21 -15.18 -5.96
CA THR A 251 27.53 -14.76 -5.48
C THR A 251 27.70 -15.09 -4.01
N ARG A 252 28.86 -15.61 -3.59
CA ARG A 252 29.14 -15.90 -2.17
C ARG A 252 29.09 -14.62 -1.34
N ASP A 253 28.63 -14.73 -0.10
CA ASP A 253 28.75 -13.64 0.86
C ASP A 253 30.23 -13.54 1.25
N GLU A 254 30.83 -12.35 1.10
CA GLU A 254 32.20 -12.05 1.57
C GLU A 254 32.29 -11.95 3.09
#